data_AF-A0A2D8AE15-F1
#
_entry.id   AF-A0A2D8AE15-F1
#
_cell.length_a   1.000
_cell.length_b   1.000
_cell.length_c   1.000
_cell.angle_alpha   90.00
_cell.angle_beta   90.00
_cell.angle_gamma   90.00
#
_symmetry.space_group_name_H-M   'P 1'
#
loop_
_entity.id
_entity.type
_entity.pdbx_description
1 polymer ?
#
loop_
_entity_poly.entity_id
_entity_poly.type
_entity_poly.pdbx_seq_one_letter_code
_entity_poly.pdbx_strand_id
1 'polypeptide(L)'
;MAATAEKDKPADYKVYELEFETDSNWTSIEIRDDAVFVNAPAGENMNITAKDGLRSFTISQKKIHLRSRTRGLVNMNLFVKTNNNVLGLTICKGSPSSYTSIKSDQAKQKNDLKEKDHCEPAALVLQLF
;
A
#
# COMPACT_ATOMS: atom_id res chain seq x y z
N MET A 1 28.14 -27.99 -26.05
CA MET A 1 28.22 -27.07 -24.90
C MET A 1 26.82 -26.52 -24.67
N ALA A 2 26.23 -26.85 -23.52
CA ALA A 2 24.90 -26.41 -23.12
C ALA A 2 24.97 -24.96 -22.63
N ALA A 3 24.25 -24.07 -23.30
CA ALA A 3 23.79 -22.83 -22.70
C ALA A 3 22.38 -23.11 -22.17
N THR A 4 22.28 -23.23 -20.85
CA THR A 4 21.06 -23.47 -20.11
C THR A 4 20.07 -22.36 -20.39
N ALA A 5 18.92 -22.73 -20.96
CA ALA A 5 17.71 -21.93 -20.88
C ALA A 5 17.44 -21.62 -19.41
N GLU A 6 17.57 -20.35 -19.02
CA GLU A 6 17.02 -19.87 -17.77
C GLU A 6 15.52 -20.13 -17.82
N LYS A 7 15.10 -21.06 -16.96
CA LYS A 7 13.71 -21.42 -16.70
C LYS A 7 12.90 -20.15 -16.52
N ASP A 8 12.12 -19.84 -17.55
CA ASP A 8 10.84 -19.16 -17.49
C ASP A 8 9.97 -19.93 -16.47
N LYS A 9 10.13 -19.61 -15.18
CA LYS A 9 9.08 -19.83 -14.21
C LYS A 9 8.08 -18.72 -14.52
N PRO A 10 6.82 -19.00 -14.88
CA PRO A 10 5.79 -18.00 -14.70
C PRO A 10 5.74 -17.77 -13.18
N ALA A 11 6.42 -16.71 -12.71
CA ALA A 11 6.11 -16.16 -11.42
C ALA A 11 4.64 -15.77 -11.53
N ASP A 12 3.76 -16.53 -10.87
CA ASP A 12 2.33 -16.25 -10.77
C ASP A 12 2.19 -14.97 -9.95
N TYR A 13 2.52 -13.84 -10.59
CA TYR A 13 2.45 -12.55 -9.96
C TYR A 13 0.98 -12.20 -9.84
N LYS A 14 0.52 -12.06 -8.60
CA LYS A 14 -0.84 -11.64 -8.33
C LYS A 14 -0.86 -10.14 -8.10
N VAL A 15 -1.87 -9.50 -8.67
CA VAL A 15 -2.20 -8.12 -8.37
C VAL A 15 -3.28 -8.16 -7.30
N TYR A 16 -3.03 -7.46 -6.19
CA TYR A 16 -3.94 -7.37 -5.06
C TYR A 16 -4.47 -5.96 -4.96
N GLU A 17 -5.79 -5.83 -4.77
CA GLU A 17 -6.42 -4.57 -4.39
C GLU A 17 -6.28 -4.34 -2.89
N LEU A 18 -5.86 -3.13 -2.51
CA LEU A 18 -5.72 -2.68 -1.15
C LEU A 18 -6.61 -1.46 -0.92
N GLU A 19 -7.44 -1.50 0.10
CA GLU A 19 -8.16 -0.35 0.63
C GLU A 19 -7.25 0.40 1.63
N PHE A 20 -6.98 1.66 1.33
CA PHE A 20 -6.23 2.57 2.19
C PHE A 20 -7.15 3.67 2.72
N GLU A 21 -7.15 3.86 4.03
CA GLU A 21 -7.90 4.91 4.74
C GLU A 21 -6.97 5.66 5.70
N THR A 22 -7.05 6.99 5.73
CA THR A 22 -6.33 7.80 6.72
C THR A 22 -7.05 9.11 7.05
N ASP A 23 -6.87 9.64 8.26
CA ASP A 23 -7.31 10.99 8.65
C ASP A 23 -6.15 12.00 8.68
N SER A 24 -4.94 11.56 8.32
CA SER A 24 -3.72 12.36 8.38
C SER A 24 -3.70 13.39 7.25
N ASN A 25 -3.19 14.58 7.56
CA ASN A 25 -2.98 15.64 6.56
C ASN A 25 -1.79 15.35 5.61
N TRP A 26 -0.89 14.47 6.04
CA TRP A 26 0.26 13.98 5.27
C TRP A 26 0.45 12.50 5.57
N THR A 27 0.52 11.69 4.52
CA THR A 27 0.82 10.26 4.65
C THR A 27 1.80 9.83 3.58
N SER A 28 2.71 8.95 3.96
CA SER A 28 3.62 8.27 3.03
C SER A 28 3.51 6.77 3.25
N ILE A 29 3.37 6.00 2.18
CA ILE A 29 3.37 4.53 2.22
C ILE A 29 4.54 4.06 1.37
N GLU A 30 5.45 3.31 1.97
CA GLU A 30 6.52 2.63 1.26
C GLU A 30 6.30 1.14 1.33
N ILE A 31 6.39 0.45 0.19
CA ILE A 31 6.38 -1.00 0.14
C ILE A 31 7.81 -1.51 0.11
N ARG A 32 8.06 -2.57 0.88
CA ARG A 32 9.35 -3.26 0.95
C ARG A 32 9.37 -4.46 0.00
N ASP A 33 10.50 -5.15 -0.02
CA ASP A 33 10.69 -6.40 -0.76
C ASP A 33 10.55 -6.24 -2.29
N ASP A 34 10.15 -7.31 -2.99
CA ASP A 34 9.94 -7.37 -4.43
C ASP A 34 8.59 -6.80 -4.88
N ALA A 35 7.72 -6.39 -3.95
CA ALA A 35 6.40 -5.83 -4.25
C ALA A 35 6.50 -4.46 -4.96
N VAL A 36 5.60 -4.20 -5.91
CA VAL A 36 5.50 -2.92 -6.63
C VAL A 36 4.07 -2.41 -6.69
N PHE A 37 3.86 -1.11 -6.49
CA PHE A 37 2.60 -0.46 -6.84
C PHE A 37 2.44 -0.47 -8.36
N VAL A 38 1.25 -0.86 -8.80
CA VAL A 38 0.87 -0.93 -10.21
C VAL A 38 -0.40 -0.13 -10.45
N ASN A 39 -0.67 0.17 -11.71
CA ASN A 39 -1.97 0.73 -12.09
C ASN A 39 -3.07 -0.31 -11.91
N ALA A 40 -4.33 0.16 -11.82
CA ALA A 40 -5.48 -0.73 -11.81
C ALA A 40 -5.46 -1.69 -13.02
N PRO A 41 -5.75 -2.98 -12.82
CA PRO A 41 -5.91 -3.94 -13.90
C PRO A 41 -7.15 -3.61 -14.74
N ALA A 42 -7.26 -4.24 -15.92
CA ALA A 42 -8.34 -3.94 -16.87
C ALA A 42 -9.73 -4.22 -16.27
N GLY A 43 -10.60 -3.21 -16.25
CA GLY A 43 -11.95 -3.30 -15.67
C GLY A 43 -12.05 -2.76 -14.24
N GLU A 44 -10.92 -2.47 -13.59
CA GLU A 44 -10.86 -1.83 -12.28
C GLU A 44 -10.37 -0.38 -12.40
N ASN A 45 -10.66 0.44 -11.39
CA ASN A 45 -10.26 1.86 -11.36
C ASN A 45 -9.62 2.21 -10.04
N MET A 46 -8.55 3.00 -10.09
CA MET A 46 -8.03 3.66 -8.89
C MET A 46 -8.88 4.89 -8.59
N ASN A 47 -9.53 4.85 -7.44
CA ASN A 47 -10.37 5.88 -6.88
C ASN A 47 -9.68 6.50 -5.67
N ILE A 48 -9.80 7.82 -5.55
CA ILE A 48 -9.36 8.56 -4.39
C ILE A 48 -10.46 9.53 -3.98
N THR A 49 -10.87 9.46 -2.72
CA THR A 49 -11.89 10.31 -2.14
C THR A 49 -11.31 11.01 -0.93
N ALA A 50 -11.34 12.34 -0.93
CA ALA A 50 -10.86 13.14 0.19
C ALA A 50 -11.95 14.12 0.61
N LYS A 51 -12.50 13.96 1.82
CA LYS A 51 -13.64 14.76 2.29
C LYS A 51 -13.39 16.26 2.23
N ASP A 52 -12.22 16.70 2.68
CA ASP A 52 -11.85 18.12 2.77
C ASP A 52 -10.90 18.56 1.64
N GLY A 53 -10.79 17.74 0.60
CA GLY A 53 -9.99 18.01 -0.58
C GLY A 53 -8.54 17.55 -0.47
N LEU A 54 -8.05 17.06 -1.59
CA LEU A 54 -6.68 16.62 -1.76
C LEU A 54 -5.79 17.78 -2.24
N ARG A 55 -4.62 17.96 -1.63
CA ARG A 55 -3.64 18.96 -2.07
C ARG A 55 -2.69 18.39 -3.12
N SER A 56 -2.23 17.16 -2.92
CA SER A 56 -1.37 16.43 -3.86
C SER A 56 -1.39 14.95 -3.56
N PHE A 57 -1.28 14.12 -4.59
CA PHE A 57 -0.90 12.72 -4.47
C PHE A 57 0.14 12.35 -5.51
N THR A 58 0.99 11.38 -5.20
CA THR A 58 1.95 10.82 -6.14
C THR A 58 2.10 9.34 -5.84
N ILE A 59 2.04 8.52 -6.88
CA ILE A 59 2.20 7.08 -6.80
C ILE A 59 3.40 6.71 -7.65
N SER A 60 4.40 6.11 -7.01
CA SER A 60 5.57 5.51 -7.64
C SER A 60 5.59 4.03 -7.31
N GLN A 61 6.40 3.25 -8.03
CA GLN A 61 6.45 1.81 -7.86
C GLN A 61 6.74 1.36 -6.42
N LYS A 62 7.47 2.14 -5.62
CA LYS A 62 7.82 1.77 -4.24
C LYS A 62 7.18 2.65 -3.17
N LYS A 63 6.62 3.79 -3.57
CA LYS A 63 6.21 4.82 -2.62
C LYS A 63 5.00 5.60 -3.08
N ILE A 64 4.10 5.83 -2.14
CA ILE A 64 2.95 6.72 -2.29
C ILE A 64 3.13 7.89 -1.34
N HIS A 65 2.90 9.09 -1.88
CA HIS A 65 2.83 10.31 -1.11
C HIS A 65 1.44 10.91 -1.22
N LEU A 66 0.83 11.20 -0.08
CA LEU A 66 -0.49 11.77 0.04
C LEU A 66 -0.43 13.02 0.88
N ARG A 67 -1.05 14.10 0.41
CA ARG A 67 -1.22 15.34 1.17
C ARG A 67 -2.63 15.86 0.98
N SER A 68 -3.39 15.94 2.07
CA SER A 68 -4.70 16.60 2.11
C SER A 68 -4.54 18.04 2.61
N ARG A 69 -5.57 18.88 2.38
CA ARG A 69 -5.53 20.28 2.80
C ARG A 69 -5.59 20.44 4.31
N THR A 70 -6.42 19.64 4.96
CA THR A 70 -6.65 19.61 6.41
C THR A 70 -6.61 18.16 6.90
N ARG A 71 -6.61 17.94 8.22
CA ARG A 71 -6.97 16.61 8.75
C ARG A 71 -8.40 16.32 8.32
N GLY A 72 -8.61 15.13 7.78
CA GLY A 72 -9.86 14.75 7.13
C GLY A 72 -9.72 13.36 6.51
N LEU A 73 -10.84 12.65 6.41
CA LEU A 73 -10.85 11.27 5.92
C LEU A 73 -10.48 11.23 4.43
N VAL A 74 -9.45 10.46 4.11
CA VAL A 74 -9.04 10.12 2.76
C VAL A 74 -9.12 8.61 2.57
N ASN A 75 -9.86 8.20 1.55
CA ASN A 75 -10.00 6.81 1.13
C ASN A 75 -9.44 6.64 -0.27
N MET A 76 -8.68 5.57 -0.49
CA MET A 76 -8.05 5.26 -1.76
C MET A 76 -7.97 3.74 -1.92
N ASN A 77 -8.22 3.23 -3.12
CA ASN A 77 -7.84 1.87 -3.47
C ASN A 77 -6.52 1.87 -4.26
N LEU A 78 -5.68 0.88 -3.96
CA LEU A 78 -4.31 0.74 -4.44
C LEU A 78 -4.10 -0.67 -4.96
N PHE A 79 -3.26 -0.80 -5.99
CA PHE A 79 -2.94 -2.11 -6.56
C PHE A 79 -1.47 -2.43 -6.35
N VAL A 80 -1.21 -3.61 -5.80
CA VAL A 80 0.15 -4.09 -5.54
C VAL A 80 0.37 -5.41 -6.25
N LYS A 81 1.45 -5.47 -7.02
CA LYS A 81 1.96 -6.71 -7.64
C LYS A 81 3.07 -7.27 -6.76
N THR A 82 2.93 -8.51 -6.32
CA THR A 82 3.95 -9.21 -5.53
C THR A 82 3.87 -10.72 -5.73
N ASN A 83 4.98 -11.42 -5.46
CA ASN A 83 5.02 -12.88 -5.41
C ASN A 83 4.87 -13.42 -3.97
N ASN A 84 4.83 -12.51 -2.98
CA ASN A 84 4.77 -12.84 -1.56
C ASN A 84 3.33 -12.75 -1.01
N ASN A 85 2.99 -13.63 -0.09
CA ASN A 85 1.69 -13.62 0.60
C ASN A 85 1.61 -12.59 1.74
N VAL A 86 2.75 -11.98 2.10
CA VAL A 86 2.85 -10.92 3.11
C VAL A 86 3.54 -9.73 2.47
N LEU A 87 2.94 -8.55 2.64
CA LEU A 87 3.44 -7.28 2.16
C LEU A 87 4.06 -6.52 3.32
N GLY A 88 5.38 -6.29 3.25
CA GLY A 88 6.09 -5.37 4.12
C GLY A 88 5.80 -3.93 3.73
N LEU A 89 5.34 -3.12 4.68
CA LEU A 89 4.98 -1.72 4.50
C LEU A 89 5.71 -0.83 5.51
N THR A 90 5.90 0.42 5.16
CA THR A 90 6.26 1.49 6.11
C THR A 90 5.31 2.64 5.89
N ILE A 91 4.58 2.99 6.94
CA ILE A 91 3.55 4.02 6.89
C ILE A 91 4.02 5.18 7.75
N CYS A 92 4.25 6.33 7.12
CA CYS A 92 4.54 7.56 7.83
C CYS A 92 3.34 8.50 7.86
N LYS A 93 3.08 9.13 9.00
CA LYS A 93 1.94 10.01 9.26
C LYS A 93 2.41 11.38 9.73
N GLY A 94 1.62 12.41 9.43
CA GLY A 94 1.93 13.80 9.78
C GLY A 94 1.83 14.07 11.27
N SER A 95 1.09 13.24 12.00
CA SER A 95 0.93 13.30 13.45
C SER A 95 0.86 11.89 14.04
N PRO A 96 1.45 11.64 15.22
CA PRO A 96 1.28 10.39 15.97
C PRO A 96 -0.18 10.09 16.34
N SER A 97 -1.01 11.14 16.45
CA SER A 97 -2.44 11.00 16.76
C SER A 97 -3.30 10.72 15.53
N SER A 98 -2.72 10.63 14.34
CA SER A 98 -3.43 10.28 13.11
C SER A 98 -3.57 8.76 12.98
N TYR A 99 -4.68 8.37 12.37
CA TYR A 99 -5.00 7.01 12.03
C TYR A 99 -4.72 6.75 10.54
N THR A 100 -4.22 5.55 10.27
CA THR A 100 -4.06 5.00 8.94
C THR A 100 -4.39 3.51 9.02
N SER A 101 -5.16 3.02 8.06
CA SER A 101 -5.47 1.60 7.91
C SER A 101 -5.28 1.19 6.47
N ILE A 102 -4.65 0.03 6.30
CA ILE A 102 -4.57 -0.67 5.02
C ILE A 102 -5.22 -2.04 5.19
N LYS A 103 -6.07 -2.42 4.25
CA LYS A 103 -6.72 -3.72 4.20
C LYS A 103 -6.62 -4.28 2.78
N SER A 104 -6.51 -5.58 2.67
CA SER A 104 -6.87 -6.31 1.46
C SER A 104 -8.23 -6.98 1.67
N ASP A 105 -8.85 -7.49 0.62
CA ASP A 105 -10.08 -8.29 0.73
C ASP A 105 -9.96 -9.47 1.72
N GLN A 106 -8.74 -9.97 1.93
CA GLN A 106 -8.49 -11.17 2.73
C GLN A 106 -7.82 -10.90 4.09
N ALA A 107 -7.28 -9.71 4.35
CA ALA A 107 -6.78 -9.39 5.69
C ALA A 107 -6.75 -7.89 6.02
N LYS A 108 -6.72 -7.62 7.33
CA LYS A 108 -6.45 -6.29 7.88
C LYS A 108 -4.99 -6.20 8.30
N GLN A 109 -4.39 -5.02 8.11
CA GLN A 109 -3.06 -4.70 8.61
C GLN A 109 -2.94 -5.04 10.11
N LYS A 110 -1.86 -5.74 10.49
CA LYS A 110 -1.44 -5.85 11.88
C LYS A 110 -0.36 -4.80 12.13
N ASN A 111 -0.58 -3.96 13.14
CA ASN A 111 0.44 -3.04 13.63
C ASN A 111 1.07 -3.67 14.88
N ASP A 112 2.37 -3.97 14.81
CA ASP A 112 3.05 -4.76 15.86
C ASP A 112 3.65 -3.87 16.96
N LEU A 113 3.48 -2.54 16.86
CA LEU A 113 4.11 -1.57 17.76
C LEU A 113 3.09 -0.98 18.76
N LYS A 114 3.48 -0.98 20.04
CA LYS A 114 2.73 -0.36 21.14
C LYS A 114 2.89 1.17 21.18
N GLU A 115 3.88 1.70 20.47
CA GLU A 115 4.19 3.14 20.38
C GLU A 115 3.80 3.68 19.00
N LYS A 116 3.12 4.83 18.99
CA LYS A 116 2.66 5.49 17.77
C LYS A 116 3.75 6.40 17.25
N ASP A 117 4.65 5.86 16.44
CA ASP A 117 5.72 6.64 15.82
C ASP A 117 5.26 7.36 14.55
N HIS A 118 6.00 8.40 14.19
CA HIS A 118 5.76 9.12 12.93
C HIS A 118 5.88 8.23 11.69
N CYS A 119 6.69 7.17 11.75
CA CYS A 119 6.86 6.17 10.70
C CYS A 119 6.84 4.78 11.31
N GLU A 120 5.82 3.98 10.99
CA GLU A 120 5.61 2.66 11.56
C GLU A 120 5.85 1.59 10.48
N PRO A 121 6.71 0.59 10.72
CA PRO A 121 6.70 -0.63 9.92
C PRO A 121 5.37 -1.36 10.14
N ALA A 122 4.79 -1.85 9.06
CA ALA A 122 3.56 -2.60 9.06
C ALA A 122 3.70 -3.84 8.18
N ALA A 123 2.93 -4.89 8.49
CA ALA A 123 2.81 -6.06 7.64
C ALA A 123 1.34 -6.28 7.31
N LEU A 124 1.08 -6.54 6.03
CA LEU A 124 -0.25 -6.88 5.55
C LEU A 124 -0.22 -8.29 4.96
N VAL A 125 -1.04 -9.18 5.49
CA VAL A 125 -1.24 -10.49 4.91
C VAL A 125 -2.16 -10.34 3.70
N LEU A 126 -1.70 -10.73 2.52
CA LEU A 126 -2.48 -10.62 1.28
C LEU A 126 -3.38 -11.83 1.08
N GLN A 127 -2.98 -12.99 1.59
CA GLN A 127 -3.73 -14.23 1.52
C GLN A 127 -3.53 -15.04 2.81
N LEU A 128 -4.64 -15.34 3.50
CA LEU A 128 -4.69 -16.37 4.54
C LEU A 128 -4.96 -17.69 3.80
N PHE A 129 -4.05 -18.65 3.93
CA PHE A 129 -4.07 -19.93 3.23
C PHE A 129 -5.44 -20.63 3.26
#